data_AF-A0AAW4IBR9-F1
#
_entry.id   AF-A0AAW4IBR9-F1
#
_cell.length_a   1.000
_cell.length_b   1.000
_cell.length_c   1.000
_cell.angle_alpha   90.00
_cell.angle_beta   90.00
_cell.angle_gamma   90.00
#
_symmetry.space_group_name_H-M   'P 1'
#
loop_
_entity.id
_entity.type
_entity.pdbx_description
1 polymer ?
#
loop_
_entity_poly.entity_id
_entity_poly.type
_entity_poly.pdbx_seq_one_letter_code
_entity_poly.pdbx_strand_id
1 'polypeptide(L)'
;METIEIRRSNHARDLVESTKQSSWRAATKEKSAEQEAAHKLFRSSREDYVSQRIEPAPSGLSHVADLALRLHEERQPELRVDLQAGQILTEIDLPKGCNLVDGTIEFESLEARNVIVAAAVYERFFPFVDIDANELFERACKLWRKEIGRSDQASGRLLALASGNVDVLVAGARRIRSGSNVFDVLHLVEAALPYLNNLAVPSIIDLIAAKYEPTKNDMVAGRINRVLEEWLEKKPDVARELHSKILEDLSEATSSLLGNAVVALSKSDYAAGVEIARTDARSDVLMQAQVGTWTLGRLLLDEHAPPEAINVVVEAVIHLIGSEQPELRSQAIRASVDAMHTTSAFDSLLLSLAEGGDQDVLCAAASALFLKSKEIGERGLTQRWLQLLTALKPEFKGAIRDLDYAMSQ
;
A
#
# COMPACT_ATOMS: atom_id res chain seq x y z
N MET A 1 -32.47 48.61 -38.53
CA MET A 1 -33.42 47.96 -37.59
C MET A 1 -32.84 46.69 -36.96
N GLU A 2 -31.99 45.93 -37.65
CA GLU A 2 -31.37 44.68 -37.12
C GLU A 2 -30.48 44.84 -35.88
N THR A 3 -29.83 45.99 -35.67
CA THR A 3 -28.90 46.18 -34.54
C THR A 3 -29.60 46.32 -33.18
N ILE A 4 -30.90 46.64 -33.17
CA ILE A 4 -31.70 46.81 -31.95
C ILE A 4 -32.29 45.48 -31.46
N GLU A 5 -32.63 44.57 -32.38
CA GLU A 5 -33.16 43.24 -32.04
C GLU A 5 -32.10 42.33 -31.43
N ILE A 6 -30.85 42.38 -31.92
CA ILE A 6 -29.74 41.59 -31.38
C ILE A 6 -29.41 42.01 -29.94
N ARG A 7 -29.43 43.32 -29.63
CA ARG A 7 -29.22 43.82 -28.26
C ARG A 7 -30.34 43.41 -27.29
N ARG A 8 -31.59 43.38 -27.74
CA ARG A 8 -32.72 42.90 -26.92
C ARG A 8 -32.65 41.39 -26.67
N SER A 9 -32.24 40.61 -27.66
CA SER A 9 -32.04 39.16 -27.53
C SER A 9 -30.94 38.81 -26.54
N ASN A 10 -29.81 39.53 -26.56
CA ASN A 10 -28.71 39.28 -25.63
C ASN A 10 -29.05 39.71 -24.20
N HIS A 11 -29.72 40.86 -24.02
CA HIS A 11 -30.14 41.31 -22.69
C HIS A 11 -31.17 40.38 -22.03
N ALA A 12 -32.08 39.80 -22.81
CA ALA A 12 -33.02 38.80 -22.31
C ALA A 12 -32.32 37.49 -21.87
N ARG A 13 -31.24 37.11 -22.55
CA ARG A 13 -30.45 35.90 -22.24
C ARG A 13 -29.67 36.07 -20.93
N ASP A 14 -29.06 37.23 -20.73
CA ASP A 14 -28.30 37.57 -19.51
C ASP A 14 -29.21 37.64 -18.27
N LEU A 15 -30.44 38.14 -18.41
CA LEU A 15 -31.43 38.16 -17.34
C LEU A 15 -31.88 36.76 -16.92
N VAL A 16 -32.00 35.83 -17.87
CA VAL A 16 -32.38 34.43 -17.59
C VAL A 16 -31.24 33.69 -16.90
N GLU A 17 -29.98 33.90 -17.30
CA GLU A 17 -28.82 33.29 -16.64
C GLU A 17 -28.61 33.83 -15.23
N SER A 18 -28.74 35.14 -15.03
CA SER A 18 -28.65 35.77 -13.70
C SER A 18 -29.72 35.22 -12.74
N THR A 19 -30.94 35.01 -13.23
CA THR A 19 -32.05 34.45 -12.43
C THR A 19 -31.79 32.99 -12.06
N LYS A 20 -31.27 32.18 -12.99
CA LYS A 20 -30.88 30.78 -12.72
C LYS A 20 -29.74 30.69 -11.71
N GLN A 21 -28.75 31.56 -11.80
CA GLN A 21 -27.60 31.57 -10.89
C GLN A 21 -28.00 32.02 -9.48
N SER A 22 -28.93 32.97 -9.37
CA SER A 22 -29.51 33.39 -8.09
C SER A 22 -30.35 32.27 -7.44
N SER A 23 -31.19 31.58 -8.23
CA SER A 23 -31.98 30.44 -7.77
C SER A 23 -31.11 29.27 -7.29
N TRP A 24 -30.02 28.96 -8.01
CA TRP A 24 -29.08 27.92 -7.60
C TRP A 24 -28.36 28.25 -6.28
N ARG A 25 -27.97 29.52 -6.08
CA ARG A 25 -27.35 29.99 -4.82
C ARG A 25 -28.32 29.99 -3.64
N ALA A 26 -29.60 30.26 -3.89
CA ALA A 26 -30.63 30.17 -2.84
C ALA A 26 -30.85 28.71 -2.40
N ALA A 27 -30.95 27.78 -3.36
CA ALA A 27 -31.14 26.35 -3.07
C ALA A 27 -29.93 25.71 -2.35
N THR A 28 -28.70 26.17 -2.62
CA THR A 28 -27.50 25.70 -1.90
C THR A 28 -27.42 26.25 -0.48
N LYS A 29 -27.84 27.49 -0.24
CA LYS A 29 -27.93 28.05 1.11
C LYS A 29 -28.98 27.35 1.97
N GLU A 30 -30.13 27.01 1.38
CA GLU A 30 -31.21 26.32 2.08
C GLU A 30 -30.80 24.90 2.49
N LYS A 31 -30.17 24.13 1.58
CA LYS A 31 -29.61 22.80 1.92
C LYS A 31 -28.50 22.86 2.97
N SER A 32 -27.65 23.88 2.94
CA SER A 32 -26.61 24.06 3.96
C SER A 32 -27.21 24.40 5.33
N ALA A 33 -28.30 25.18 5.37
CA ALA A 33 -28.98 25.52 6.61
C ALA A 33 -29.74 24.32 7.20
N GLU A 34 -30.36 23.48 6.36
CA GLU A 34 -30.99 22.23 6.77
C GLU A 34 -29.97 21.22 7.32
N GLN A 35 -28.81 21.07 6.69
CA GLN A 35 -27.73 20.23 7.21
C GLN A 35 -27.18 20.74 8.55
N GLU A 36 -27.01 22.05 8.71
CA GLU A 36 -26.54 22.62 9.98
C GLU A 36 -27.58 22.50 11.11
N ALA A 37 -28.87 22.62 10.78
CA ALA A 37 -29.96 22.40 11.72
C ALA A 37 -30.06 20.92 12.15
N ALA A 38 -29.90 19.98 11.21
CA ALA A 38 -29.85 18.54 11.50
C ALA A 38 -28.65 18.18 12.39
N HIS A 39 -27.47 18.77 12.13
CA HIS A 39 -26.28 18.58 12.96
C HIS A 39 -26.44 19.12 14.39
N LYS A 40 -27.12 20.27 14.55
CA LYS A 40 -27.41 20.85 15.88
C LYS A 40 -28.42 20.01 16.66
N LEU A 41 -29.47 19.51 16.01
CA LEU A 41 -30.46 18.61 16.62
C LEU A 41 -29.83 17.27 17.06
N PHE A 42 -28.92 16.72 16.24
CA PHE A 42 -28.18 15.50 16.56
C PHE A 42 -27.20 15.69 17.73
N ARG A 43 -26.53 16.85 17.83
CA ARG A 43 -25.68 17.18 18.99
C ARG A 43 -26.48 17.36 20.29
N SER A 44 -27.58 18.10 20.24
CA SER A 44 -28.44 18.32 21.42
C SER A 44 -29.02 17.00 21.95
N SER A 45 -29.50 16.13 21.06
CA SER A 45 -30.03 14.82 21.46
C SER A 45 -28.95 13.90 22.05
N ARG A 46 -27.68 14.07 21.67
CA ARG A 46 -26.56 13.28 22.19
C ARG A 46 -26.09 13.79 23.57
N GLU A 47 -26.15 15.09 23.83
CA GLU A 47 -25.80 15.68 25.13
C GLU A 47 -26.86 15.38 26.21
N ASP A 48 -28.15 15.37 25.84
CA ASP A 48 -29.23 15.01 26.75
C ASP A 48 -29.26 13.50 27.07
N TYR A 49 -28.80 12.64 26.16
CA TYR A 49 -28.74 11.18 26.39
C TYR A 49 -27.49 10.73 27.17
N VAL A 50 -26.40 11.50 27.13
CA VAL A 50 -25.16 11.20 27.89
C VAL A 50 -25.32 11.54 29.39
N SER A 51 -26.23 12.45 29.74
CA SER A 51 -26.42 12.89 31.14
C SER A 51 -27.24 11.94 32.04
N GLN A 52 -27.70 10.79 31.54
CA GLN A 52 -28.55 9.84 32.30
C GLN A 52 -28.04 8.38 32.34
N ARG A 53 -26.75 8.14 32.13
CA ARG A 53 -26.16 6.84 32.50
C ARG A 53 -25.74 6.85 33.97
N ILE A 54 -26.46 6.12 34.79
CA ILE A 54 -25.88 5.53 36.00
C ILE A 54 -24.86 4.51 35.48
N GLU A 55 -23.57 4.83 35.55
CA GLU A 55 -22.51 3.90 35.16
C GLU A 55 -22.54 2.69 36.10
N PRO A 56 -22.79 1.47 35.58
CA PRO A 56 -22.53 0.28 36.38
C PRO A 56 -21.03 0.19 36.66
N ALA A 57 -20.66 -0.39 37.82
CA ALA A 57 -19.26 -0.60 38.18
C ALA A 57 -18.50 -1.26 37.00
N PRO A 58 -17.30 -0.76 36.63
CA PRO A 58 -16.57 -1.29 35.49
C PRO A 58 -16.28 -2.77 35.72
N SER A 59 -16.66 -3.61 34.76
CA SER A 59 -16.24 -5.00 34.72
C SER A 59 -14.71 -5.08 34.68
N GLY A 60 -14.11 -6.17 35.16
CA GLY A 60 -12.64 -6.34 35.12
C GLY A 60 -12.04 -6.14 33.72
N LEU A 61 -12.78 -6.55 32.67
CA LEU A 61 -12.45 -6.33 31.27
C LEU A 61 -12.36 -4.85 30.88
N SER A 62 -13.31 -4.02 31.34
CA SER A 62 -13.32 -2.57 31.08
C SER A 62 -12.10 -1.89 31.72
N HIS A 63 -11.64 -2.39 32.86
CA HIS A 63 -10.52 -1.79 33.58
C HIS A 63 -9.15 -2.12 32.94
N VAL A 64 -8.93 -3.37 32.53
CA VAL A 64 -7.72 -3.75 31.79
C VAL A 64 -7.60 -2.98 30.47
N ALA A 65 -8.73 -2.79 29.78
CA ALA A 65 -8.83 -1.99 28.57
C ALA A 65 -8.38 -0.53 28.79
N ASP A 66 -8.87 0.12 29.84
CA ASP A 66 -8.48 1.50 30.18
C ASP A 66 -6.99 1.62 30.53
N LEU A 67 -6.43 0.64 31.24
CA LEU A 67 -4.99 0.59 31.56
C LEU A 67 -4.14 0.41 30.30
N ALA A 68 -4.51 -0.53 29.43
CA ALA A 68 -3.82 -0.76 28.16
C ALA A 68 -3.84 0.50 27.28
N LEU A 69 -5.00 1.19 27.22
CA LEU A 69 -5.15 2.42 26.47
C LEU A 69 -4.28 3.55 27.02
N ARG A 70 -4.18 3.70 28.35
CA ARG A 70 -3.30 4.70 28.98
C ARG A 70 -1.82 4.48 28.65
N LEU A 71 -1.32 3.24 28.81
CA LEU A 71 0.06 2.89 28.42
C LEU A 71 0.34 3.22 26.95
N HIS A 72 -0.65 2.96 26.10
CA HIS A 72 -0.56 3.26 24.69
C HIS A 72 -0.44 4.77 24.42
N GLU A 73 -1.28 5.57 25.07
CA GLU A 73 -1.31 7.03 24.92
C GLU A 73 -0.01 7.71 25.40
N GLU A 74 0.60 7.15 26.45
CA GLU A 74 1.89 7.54 27.03
C GLU A 74 3.10 7.10 26.18
N ARG A 75 2.87 6.35 25.09
CA ARG A 75 3.92 5.80 24.21
C ARG A 75 4.92 4.91 24.95
N GLN A 76 4.52 4.32 26.07
CA GLN A 76 5.35 3.35 26.76
C GLN A 76 5.26 1.99 26.04
N PRO A 77 6.37 1.29 25.79
CA PRO A 77 6.35 -0.10 25.37
C PRO A 77 6.07 -1.05 26.55
N GLU A 78 5.84 -0.48 27.74
CA GLU A 78 5.63 -1.22 28.97
C GLU A 78 4.48 -2.22 28.82
N LEU A 79 4.75 -3.41 29.34
CA LEU A 79 3.86 -4.55 29.37
C LEU A 79 3.37 -4.82 30.78
N ARG A 80 3.63 -3.91 31.73
CA ARG A 80 3.26 -4.09 33.14
C ARG A 80 2.66 -2.80 33.68
N VAL A 81 1.56 -2.90 34.41
CA VAL A 81 0.93 -1.77 35.10
C VAL A 81 0.39 -2.20 36.45
N ASP A 82 0.77 -1.44 37.47
CA ASP A 82 0.29 -1.63 38.84
C ASP A 82 -1.19 -1.26 38.96
N LEU A 83 -1.93 -2.08 39.70
CA LEU A 83 -3.29 -1.74 40.09
C LEU A 83 -3.27 -0.58 41.09
N GLN A 84 -4.24 0.33 40.98
CA GLN A 84 -4.37 1.39 41.96
C GLN A 84 -4.84 0.82 43.30
N ALA A 85 -4.40 1.43 44.41
CA ALA A 85 -4.73 1.00 45.75
C ALA A 85 -6.26 0.87 45.93
N GLY A 86 -6.72 -0.31 46.34
CA GLY A 86 -8.14 -0.62 46.57
C GLY A 86 -8.86 -1.31 45.40
N GLN A 87 -8.18 -1.57 44.28
CA GLN A 87 -8.75 -2.33 43.17
C GLN A 87 -8.55 -3.84 43.36
N ILE A 88 -9.63 -4.61 43.19
CA ILE A 88 -9.61 -6.07 43.24
C ILE A 88 -10.00 -6.58 41.86
N LEU A 89 -9.05 -7.13 41.11
CA LEU A 89 -9.32 -7.93 39.91
C LEU A 89 -9.17 -9.40 40.28
N THR A 90 -10.04 -10.24 39.71
CA THR A 90 -9.85 -11.70 39.77
C THR A 90 -9.29 -12.19 38.45
N GLU A 91 -8.45 -13.22 38.46
CA GLU A 91 -7.85 -13.81 37.25
C GLU A 91 -8.89 -14.26 36.21
N ILE A 92 -10.10 -14.58 36.66
CA ILE A 92 -11.22 -15.03 35.82
C ILE A 92 -11.73 -13.89 34.89
N ASP A 93 -11.47 -12.63 35.23
CA ASP A 93 -11.94 -11.45 34.49
C ASP A 93 -10.89 -10.84 33.54
N LEU A 94 -9.74 -11.50 33.35
CA LEU A 94 -8.66 -10.98 32.52
C LEU A 94 -8.85 -11.32 31.03
N PRO A 95 -8.59 -10.36 30.11
CA PRO A 95 -8.51 -10.66 28.69
C PRO A 95 -7.40 -11.68 28.40
N LYS A 96 -7.57 -12.44 27.32
CA LYS A 96 -6.53 -13.36 26.85
C LYS A 96 -5.22 -12.60 26.58
N GLY A 97 -4.10 -13.15 27.05
CA GLY A 97 -2.78 -12.52 26.93
C GLY A 97 -2.44 -11.55 28.06
N CYS A 98 -3.23 -11.54 29.14
CA CYS A 98 -2.96 -10.82 30.38
C CYS A 98 -2.85 -11.78 31.56
N ASN A 99 -1.90 -11.51 32.44
CA ASN A 99 -1.70 -12.20 33.71
C ASN A 99 -1.76 -11.19 34.85
N LEU A 100 -2.25 -11.60 36.02
CA LEU A 100 -2.16 -10.81 37.25
C LEU A 100 -1.03 -11.39 38.10
N VAL A 101 0.06 -10.63 38.24
CA VAL A 101 1.24 -11.05 39.00
C VAL A 101 1.46 -10.04 40.12
N ASP A 102 1.37 -10.47 41.37
CA ASP A 102 1.62 -9.65 42.57
C ASP A 102 0.84 -8.31 42.64
N GLY A 103 -0.36 -8.26 42.06
CA GLY A 103 -1.18 -7.03 42.01
C GLY A 103 -0.87 -6.10 40.84
N THR A 104 -0.07 -6.56 39.88
CA THR A 104 0.28 -5.88 38.63
C THR A 104 -0.32 -6.66 37.45
N ILE A 105 -0.91 -5.95 36.49
CA ILE A 105 -1.32 -6.56 35.22
C ILE A 105 -0.10 -6.64 34.32
N GLU A 106 0.23 -7.85 33.86
CA GLU A 106 1.28 -8.11 32.89
C GLU A 106 0.67 -8.57 31.56
N PHE A 107 0.97 -7.85 30.47
CA PHE A 107 0.67 -8.26 29.10
C PHE A 107 1.77 -9.19 28.60
N GLU A 108 1.41 -10.34 28.04
CA GLU A 108 2.36 -11.33 27.53
C GLU A 108 3.23 -10.77 26.38
N SER A 109 2.69 -9.82 25.62
CA SER A 109 3.37 -9.19 24.51
C SER A 109 2.77 -7.82 24.15
N LEU A 110 3.49 -7.05 23.35
CA LEU A 110 2.97 -5.81 22.75
C LEU A 110 1.72 -6.09 21.90
N GLU A 111 1.71 -7.22 21.19
CA GLU A 111 0.56 -7.68 20.41
C GLU A 111 -0.67 -7.91 21.30
N ALA A 112 -0.52 -8.64 22.41
CA ALA A 112 -1.63 -8.91 23.34
C ALA A 112 -2.24 -7.60 23.87
N ARG A 113 -1.38 -6.66 24.26
CA ARG A 113 -1.81 -5.31 24.66
C ARG A 113 -2.54 -4.58 23.54
N ASN A 114 -2.00 -4.58 22.33
CA ASN A 114 -2.58 -3.84 21.20
C ASN A 114 -3.91 -4.45 20.71
N VAL A 115 -4.12 -5.76 20.87
CA VAL A 115 -5.43 -6.41 20.67
C VAL A 115 -6.46 -5.80 21.63
N ILE A 116 -6.11 -5.68 22.91
CA ILE A 116 -7.00 -5.13 23.93
C ILE A 116 -7.28 -3.65 23.67
N VAL A 117 -6.26 -2.85 23.31
CA VAL A 117 -6.43 -1.44 22.93
C VAL A 117 -7.39 -1.29 21.75
N ALA A 118 -7.21 -2.09 20.69
CA ALA A 118 -8.06 -2.04 19.52
C ALA A 118 -9.51 -2.40 19.85
N ALA A 119 -9.73 -3.47 20.62
CA ALA A 119 -11.05 -3.89 21.07
C ALA A 119 -11.74 -2.82 21.93
N ALA A 120 -11.02 -2.24 22.89
CA ALA A 120 -11.54 -1.18 23.75
C ALA A 120 -12.00 0.06 22.95
N VAL A 121 -11.20 0.49 21.98
CA VAL A 121 -11.57 1.60 21.08
C VAL A 121 -12.76 1.21 20.22
N TYR A 122 -12.80 -0.02 19.72
CA TYR A 122 -13.91 -0.50 18.91
C TYR A 122 -15.24 -0.49 19.68
N GLU A 123 -15.28 -1.10 20.86
CA GLU A 123 -16.47 -1.18 21.71
C GLU A 123 -16.95 0.19 22.18
N ARG A 124 -16.01 1.10 22.47
CA ARG A 124 -16.34 2.45 22.95
C ARG A 124 -16.97 3.34 21.87
N PHE A 125 -16.53 3.23 20.62
CA PHE A 125 -16.91 4.16 19.55
C PHE A 125 -17.78 3.54 18.45
N PHE A 126 -17.75 2.23 18.29
CA PHE A 126 -18.47 1.49 17.24
C PHE A 126 -19.32 0.33 17.81
N PRO A 127 -20.18 0.58 18.83
CA PRO A 127 -21.04 -0.47 19.39
C PRO A 127 -22.20 -0.86 18.47
N PHE A 128 -22.40 -0.15 17.35
CA PHE A 128 -23.50 -0.35 16.40
C PHE A 128 -22.97 -0.83 15.04
N VAL A 129 -23.85 -1.47 14.27
CA VAL A 129 -23.53 -2.06 12.94
C VAL A 129 -23.17 -0.98 11.90
N ASP A 130 -23.75 0.22 12.01
CA ASP A 130 -23.48 1.32 11.07
C ASP A 130 -22.26 2.13 11.52
N ILE A 131 -21.09 1.69 11.07
CA ILE A 131 -19.80 2.31 11.38
C ILE A 131 -19.55 3.48 10.42
N ASP A 132 -19.44 4.69 10.95
CA ASP A 132 -18.92 5.82 10.19
C ASP A 132 -17.43 5.61 9.88
N ALA A 133 -17.14 5.33 8.61
CA ALA A 133 -15.79 5.11 8.12
C ALA A 133 -14.87 6.31 8.37
N ASN A 134 -15.38 7.55 8.41
CA ASN A 134 -14.54 8.70 8.69
C ASN A 134 -14.09 8.73 10.15
N GLU A 135 -15.02 8.52 11.07
CA GLU A 135 -14.71 8.41 12.50
C GLU A 135 -13.77 7.22 12.75
N LEU A 136 -13.98 6.08 12.09
CA LEU A 136 -13.10 4.91 12.17
C LEU A 136 -11.65 5.26 11.82
N PHE A 137 -11.42 5.88 10.67
CA PHE A 137 -10.08 6.27 10.24
C PHE A 137 -9.48 7.37 11.13
N GLU A 138 -10.27 8.30 11.66
CA GLU A 138 -9.78 9.29 12.63
C GLU A 138 -9.32 8.66 13.94
N ARG A 139 -10.06 7.67 14.46
CA ARG A 139 -9.69 6.92 15.66
C ARG A 139 -8.45 6.07 15.42
N ALA A 140 -8.37 5.37 14.28
CA ALA A 140 -7.21 4.61 13.90
C ALA A 140 -5.97 5.51 13.74
N CYS A 141 -6.11 6.69 13.13
CA CYS A 141 -5.03 7.67 12.99
C CYS A 141 -4.52 8.18 14.35
N LYS A 142 -5.42 8.43 15.32
CA LYS A 142 -5.04 8.83 16.69
C LYS A 142 -4.18 7.76 17.37
N LEU A 143 -4.53 6.47 17.21
CA LEU A 143 -3.72 5.36 17.70
C LEU A 143 -2.37 5.29 16.99
N TRP A 144 -2.37 5.33 15.65
CA TRP A 144 -1.17 5.21 14.83
C TRP A 144 -0.10 6.26 15.16
N ARG A 145 -0.50 7.51 15.45
CA ARG A 145 0.42 8.59 15.88
C ARG A 145 1.20 8.28 17.17
N LYS A 146 0.77 7.27 17.93
CA LYS A 146 1.46 6.76 19.14
C LYS A 146 2.26 5.49 18.88
N GLU A 147 2.18 4.95 17.67
CA GLU A 147 2.74 3.65 17.25
C GLU A 147 3.88 3.79 16.22
N ILE A 148 4.24 5.00 15.82
CA ILE A 148 5.29 5.24 14.82
C ILE A 148 6.59 4.55 15.26
N GLY A 149 7.14 3.71 14.38
CA GLY A 149 8.35 2.93 14.62
C GLY A 149 8.16 1.62 15.39
N ARG A 150 6.93 1.25 15.76
CA ARG A 150 6.64 -0.04 16.43
C ARG A 150 6.32 -1.15 15.42
N SER A 151 6.63 -2.38 15.80
CA SER A 151 6.41 -3.59 14.99
C SER A 151 4.96 -4.09 14.98
N ASP A 152 4.19 -3.82 16.04
CA ASP A 152 2.76 -4.16 16.16
C ASP A 152 1.95 -2.88 16.44
N GLN A 153 0.75 -2.79 15.84
CA GLN A 153 -0.05 -1.57 15.76
C GLN A 153 -1.52 -1.85 16.10
N ALA A 154 -2.03 -1.22 17.15
CA ALA A 154 -3.45 -1.31 17.53
C ALA A 154 -4.35 -0.63 16.50
N SER A 155 -3.84 0.40 15.81
CA SER A 155 -4.55 1.07 14.71
C SER A 155 -4.97 0.11 13.59
N GLY A 156 -4.08 -0.78 13.16
CA GLY A 156 -4.36 -1.80 12.15
C GLY A 156 -5.37 -2.83 12.63
N ARG A 157 -5.23 -3.29 13.88
CA ARG A 157 -6.18 -4.23 14.52
C ARG A 157 -7.57 -3.62 14.67
N LEU A 158 -7.68 -2.32 14.96
CA LEU A 158 -8.96 -1.61 15.01
C LEU A 158 -9.68 -1.63 13.65
N LEU A 159 -8.95 -1.34 12.56
CA LEU A 159 -9.53 -1.43 11.22
C LEU A 159 -9.93 -2.87 10.87
N ALA A 160 -9.12 -3.86 11.27
CA ALA A 160 -9.44 -5.26 11.05
C ALA A 160 -10.69 -5.71 11.82
N LEU A 161 -10.88 -5.26 13.07
CA LEU A 161 -12.12 -5.51 13.82
C LEU A 161 -13.34 -4.92 13.11
N ALA A 162 -13.22 -3.73 12.55
CA ALA A 162 -14.30 -3.07 11.79
C ALA A 162 -14.57 -3.71 10.41
N SER A 163 -13.65 -4.54 9.90
CA SER A 163 -13.76 -5.11 8.54
C SER A 163 -14.97 -6.02 8.33
N GLY A 164 -15.58 -6.53 9.41
CA GLY A 164 -16.84 -7.27 9.34
C GLY A 164 -18.05 -6.42 8.92
N ASN A 165 -17.98 -5.10 9.08
CA ASN A 165 -19.07 -4.17 8.77
C ASN A 165 -18.68 -3.11 7.72
N VAL A 166 -17.38 -2.84 7.55
CA VAL A 166 -16.86 -1.81 6.63
C VAL A 166 -15.78 -2.40 5.73
N ASP A 167 -15.90 -2.18 4.43
CA ASP A 167 -14.78 -2.40 3.52
C ASP A 167 -13.73 -1.30 3.73
N VAL A 168 -12.70 -1.63 4.51
CA VAL A 168 -11.65 -0.70 4.91
C VAL A 168 -10.81 -0.19 3.74
N LEU A 169 -10.70 -0.97 2.65
CA LEU A 169 -9.98 -0.57 1.43
C LEU A 169 -10.79 0.45 0.63
N VAL A 170 -12.09 0.19 0.42
CA VAL A 170 -13.00 1.13 -0.23
C VAL A 170 -13.14 2.43 0.59
N ALA A 171 -13.26 2.31 1.91
CA ALA A 171 -13.27 3.47 2.79
C ALA A 171 -11.97 4.30 2.67
N GLY A 172 -10.81 3.64 2.66
CA GLY A 172 -9.52 4.28 2.43
C GLY A 172 -9.45 4.98 1.08
N ALA A 173 -9.84 4.30 0.00
CA ALA A 173 -9.88 4.85 -1.36
C ALA A 173 -10.74 6.11 -1.45
N ARG A 174 -11.94 6.09 -0.86
CA ARG A 174 -12.84 7.25 -0.79
C ARG A 174 -12.20 8.42 -0.04
N ARG A 175 -11.51 8.17 1.07
CA ARG A 175 -10.81 9.22 1.83
C ARG A 175 -9.69 9.86 1.03
N ILE A 176 -8.88 9.06 0.33
CA ILE A 176 -7.82 9.57 -0.55
C ILE A 176 -8.42 10.48 -1.63
N ARG A 177 -9.46 10.01 -2.34
CA ARG A 177 -10.16 10.80 -3.36
C ARG A 177 -10.82 12.07 -2.82
N SER A 178 -11.20 12.06 -1.54
CA SER A 178 -11.77 13.23 -0.85
C SER A 178 -10.70 14.21 -0.34
N GLY A 179 -9.42 13.99 -0.64
CA GLY A 179 -8.31 14.89 -0.28
C GLY A 179 -7.69 14.64 1.09
N SER A 180 -7.96 13.50 1.73
CA SER A 180 -7.20 13.10 2.93
C SER A 180 -5.73 12.89 2.57
N ASN A 181 -4.84 13.04 3.56
CA ASN A 181 -3.43 12.70 3.38
C ASN A 181 -3.31 11.21 2.99
N VAL A 182 -2.77 10.95 1.80
CA VAL A 182 -2.67 9.60 1.24
C VAL A 182 -1.81 8.69 2.09
N PHE A 183 -0.71 9.19 2.67
CA PHE A 183 0.20 8.38 3.49
C PHE A 183 -0.42 8.02 4.84
N ASP A 184 -1.20 8.93 5.45
CA ASP A 184 -1.95 8.60 6.67
C ASP A 184 -2.92 7.42 6.41
N VAL A 185 -3.62 7.44 5.26
CA VAL A 185 -4.54 6.35 4.88
C VAL A 185 -3.76 5.06 4.59
N LEU A 186 -2.70 5.14 3.77
CA LEU A 186 -1.92 3.96 3.40
C LEU A 186 -1.25 3.31 4.60
N HIS A 187 -0.68 4.07 5.53
CA HIS A 187 -0.07 3.49 6.74
C HIS A 187 -1.07 2.74 7.60
N LEU A 188 -2.32 3.22 7.70
CA LEU A 188 -3.36 2.52 8.43
C LEU A 188 -3.80 1.23 7.72
N VAL A 189 -3.92 1.26 6.38
CA VAL A 189 -4.26 0.05 5.61
C VAL A 189 -3.11 -0.96 5.65
N GLU A 190 -1.86 -0.52 5.51
CA GLU A 190 -0.65 -1.33 5.69
C GLU A 190 -0.66 -2.04 7.04
N ALA A 191 -0.99 -1.32 8.12
CA ALA A 191 -1.09 -1.87 9.47
C ALA A 191 -2.21 -2.91 9.60
N ALA A 192 -3.31 -2.75 8.87
CA ALA A 192 -4.48 -3.60 8.94
C ALA A 192 -4.34 -4.89 8.13
N LEU A 193 -3.68 -4.83 6.96
CA LEU A 193 -3.59 -5.93 6.00
C LEU A 193 -3.26 -7.30 6.61
N PRO A 194 -2.26 -7.45 7.51
CA PRO A 194 -1.94 -8.74 8.12
C PRO A 194 -3.10 -9.41 8.89
N TYR A 195 -4.08 -8.62 9.33
CA TYR A 195 -5.22 -9.06 10.13
C TYR A 195 -6.52 -9.17 9.33
N LEU A 196 -6.52 -8.77 8.05
CA LEU A 196 -7.69 -8.84 7.18
C LEU A 196 -7.79 -10.24 6.56
N ASN A 197 -8.84 -10.98 6.91
CA ASN A 197 -8.99 -12.35 6.44
C ASN A 197 -9.48 -12.43 4.99
N ASN A 198 -10.39 -11.54 4.59
CA ASN A 198 -11.01 -11.56 3.27
C ASN A 198 -11.00 -10.14 2.71
N LEU A 199 -10.55 -10.00 1.48
CA LEU A 199 -10.59 -8.75 0.72
C LEU A 199 -11.22 -9.04 -0.64
N ALA A 200 -12.15 -8.20 -1.06
CA ALA A 200 -12.68 -8.27 -2.40
C ALA A 200 -11.63 -7.69 -3.37
N VAL A 201 -11.38 -8.39 -4.47
CA VAL A 201 -10.47 -7.93 -5.53
C VAL A 201 -10.80 -6.51 -6.01
N PRO A 202 -12.07 -6.14 -6.27
CA PRO A 202 -12.41 -4.76 -6.64
C PRO A 202 -11.94 -3.71 -5.63
N SER A 203 -11.95 -4.02 -4.33
CA SER A 203 -11.54 -3.10 -3.26
C SER A 203 -10.03 -2.88 -3.25
N ILE A 204 -9.25 -3.93 -3.55
CA ILE A 204 -7.79 -3.82 -3.74
C ILE A 204 -7.48 -2.90 -4.92
N ILE A 205 -8.15 -3.13 -6.05
CA ILE A 205 -7.99 -2.32 -7.26
C ILE A 205 -8.37 -0.86 -6.96
N ASP A 206 -9.49 -0.62 -6.28
CA ASP A 206 -10.01 0.71 -5.96
C ASP A 206 -9.02 1.54 -5.13
N LEU A 207 -8.43 0.94 -4.09
CA LEU A 207 -7.43 1.59 -3.24
C LEU A 207 -6.16 1.95 -4.01
N ILE A 208 -5.65 1.03 -4.83
CA ILE A 208 -4.41 1.23 -5.57
C ILE A 208 -4.60 2.26 -6.68
N ALA A 209 -5.74 2.26 -7.37
CA ALA A 209 -6.10 3.31 -8.30
C ALA A 209 -6.21 4.67 -7.59
N ALA A 210 -6.83 4.73 -6.40
CA ALA A 210 -6.98 5.97 -5.64
C ALA A 210 -5.64 6.58 -5.19
N LYS A 211 -4.66 5.75 -4.79
CA LYS A 211 -3.35 6.26 -4.33
C LYS A 211 -2.44 6.71 -5.47
N TYR A 212 -2.69 6.28 -6.72
CA TYR A 212 -1.70 6.38 -7.81
C TYR A 212 -1.23 7.82 -8.06
N GLU A 213 -2.13 8.74 -8.40
CA GLU A 213 -1.75 10.14 -8.68
C GLU A 213 -1.13 10.84 -7.46
N PRO A 214 -1.73 10.76 -6.24
CA PRO A 214 -1.13 11.39 -5.05
C PRO A 214 0.25 10.88 -4.66
N THR A 215 0.65 9.69 -5.11
CA THR A 215 1.94 9.06 -4.76
C THR A 215 2.89 8.96 -5.95
N LYS A 216 2.52 9.50 -7.11
CA LYS A 216 3.32 9.43 -8.33
C LYS A 216 4.68 10.11 -8.10
N ASN A 217 5.76 9.40 -8.42
CA ASN A 217 7.16 9.80 -8.21
C ASN A 217 7.62 9.88 -6.73
N ASP A 218 6.83 9.37 -5.78
CA ASP A 218 7.26 9.26 -4.39
C ASP A 218 7.95 7.91 -4.14
N MET A 219 9.12 7.93 -3.50
CA MET A 219 9.90 6.72 -3.25
C MET A 219 9.24 5.77 -2.24
N VAL A 220 8.35 6.27 -1.38
CA VAL A 220 7.63 5.51 -0.35
C VAL A 220 6.34 4.89 -0.91
N ALA A 221 5.88 5.32 -2.09
CA ALA A 221 4.64 4.88 -2.72
C ALA A 221 4.52 3.36 -2.94
N GLY A 222 5.66 2.67 -3.00
CA GLY A 222 5.76 1.23 -3.21
C GLY A 222 5.57 0.37 -1.96
N ARG A 223 5.54 0.94 -0.74
CA ARG A 223 5.46 0.14 0.50
C ARG A 223 4.19 -0.69 0.59
N ILE A 224 3.03 -0.10 0.33
CA ILE A 224 1.74 -0.80 0.31
C ILE A 224 1.72 -1.99 -0.67
N ASN A 225 2.42 -1.88 -1.81
CA ASN A 225 2.49 -2.96 -2.80
C ASN A 225 3.19 -4.19 -2.22
N ARG A 226 4.25 -3.98 -1.44
CA ARG A 226 4.94 -5.07 -0.73
C ARG A 226 4.05 -5.73 0.31
N VAL A 227 3.39 -4.96 1.16
CA VAL A 227 2.52 -5.51 2.22
C VAL A 227 1.33 -6.27 1.61
N LEU A 228 0.79 -5.77 0.49
CA LEU A 228 -0.27 -6.45 -0.26
C LEU A 228 0.23 -7.75 -0.90
N GLU A 229 1.44 -7.75 -1.47
CA GLU A 229 2.07 -8.96 -2.01
C GLU A 229 2.21 -10.03 -0.92
N GLU A 230 2.79 -9.70 0.24
CA GLU A 230 2.92 -10.60 1.40
C GLU A 230 1.56 -11.16 1.89
N TRP A 231 0.48 -10.38 1.73
CA TRP A 231 -0.88 -10.85 2.01
C TRP A 231 -1.40 -11.81 0.94
N LEU A 232 -1.17 -11.52 -0.34
CA LEU A 232 -1.56 -12.34 -1.48
C LEU A 232 -0.81 -13.67 -1.54
N GLU A 233 0.43 -13.74 -1.05
CA GLU A 233 1.22 -14.98 -0.96
C GLU A 233 0.46 -16.10 -0.22
N LYS A 234 -0.36 -15.70 0.77
CA LYS A 234 -1.17 -16.62 1.58
C LYS A 234 -2.54 -16.93 0.94
N LYS A 235 -2.85 -16.33 -0.22
CA LYS A 235 -4.16 -16.33 -0.89
C LYS A 235 -4.01 -16.49 -2.41
N PRO A 236 -3.49 -17.63 -2.90
CA PRO A 236 -3.20 -17.83 -4.31
C PRO A 236 -4.44 -17.69 -5.22
N ASP A 237 -5.62 -18.07 -4.75
CA ASP A 237 -6.86 -17.91 -5.52
C ASP A 237 -7.22 -16.43 -5.71
N VAL A 238 -7.04 -15.61 -4.67
CA VAL A 238 -7.25 -14.16 -4.75
C VAL A 238 -6.19 -13.51 -5.65
N ALA A 239 -4.95 -14.00 -5.63
CA ALA A 239 -3.91 -13.53 -6.54
C ALA A 239 -4.26 -13.81 -8.00
N ARG A 240 -4.75 -15.02 -8.33
CA ARG A 240 -5.22 -15.37 -9.69
C ARG A 240 -6.42 -14.53 -10.12
N GLU A 241 -7.39 -14.34 -9.23
CA GLU A 241 -8.56 -13.50 -9.49
C GLU A 241 -8.14 -12.05 -9.73
N LEU A 242 -7.23 -11.51 -8.91
CA LEU A 242 -6.70 -10.16 -9.05
C LEU A 242 -5.99 -9.96 -10.39
N HIS A 243 -5.12 -10.89 -10.78
CA HIS A 243 -4.44 -10.87 -12.08
C HIS A 243 -5.45 -10.83 -13.23
N SER A 244 -6.41 -11.76 -13.23
CA SER A 244 -7.45 -11.85 -14.26
C SER A 244 -8.29 -10.58 -14.33
N LYS A 245 -8.66 -10.01 -13.17
CA LYS A 245 -9.50 -8.82 -13.10
C LYS A 245 -8.78 -7.56 -13.59
N ILE A 246 -7.49 -7.43 -13.32
CA ILE A 246 -6.68 -6.31 -13.83
C ILE A 246 -6.54 -6.37 -15.35
N LEU A 247 -6.47 -7.56 -15.95
CA LEU A 247 -6.40 -7.69 -17.41
C LEU A 247 -7.67 -7.18 -18.12
N GLU A 248 -8.83 -7.17 -17.44
CA GLU A 248 -10.07 -6.61 -18.01
C GLU A 248 -10.00 -5.08 -18.21
N ASP A 249 -9.24 -4.38 -17.37
CA ASP A 249 -9.09 -2.91 -17.39
C ASP A 249 -7.67 -2.49 -16.93
N LEU A 250 -6.68 -2.87 -17.74
CA LEU A 250 -5.28 -2.59 -17.44
C LEU A 250 -4.99 -1.09 -17.65
N SER A 251 -4.49 -0.44 -16.61
CA SER A 251 -4.12 0.97 -16.62
C SER A 251 -2.76 1.19 -15.97
N GLU A 252 -2.13 2.34 -16.22
CA GLU A 252 -0.87 2.71 -15.55
C GLU A 252 -1.04 2.67 -14.01
N ALA A 253 -2.20 3.12 -13.52
CA ALA A 253 -2.50 3.21 -12.09
C ALA A 253 -2.56 1.85 -11.38
N THR A 254 -2.93 0.80 -12.11
CA THR A 254 -3.16 -0.54 -11.57
C THR A 254 -2.16 -1.57 -12.06
N SER A 255 -1.31 -1.22 -13.03
CA SER A 255 -0.34 -2.12 -13.67
C SER A 255 0.57 -2.87 -12.68
N SER A 256 0.98 -2.21 -11.58
CA SER A 256 1.79 -2.85 -10.54
C SER A 256 1.09 -4.05 -9.87
N LEU A 257 -0.24 -4.08 -9.81
CA LEU A 257 -0.99 -5.20 -9.23
C LEU A 257 -0.89 -6.46 -10.07
N LEU A 258 -0.82 -6.32 -11.40
CA LEU A 258 -0.72 -7.45 -12.32
C LEU A 258 0.54 -8.27 -12.02
N GLY A 259 1.70 -7.62 -11.95
CA GLY A 259 2.96 -8.30 -11.64
C GLY A 259 3.06 -8.77 -10.19
N ASN A 260 2.59 -7.98 -9.22
CA ASN A 260 2.61 -8.37 -7.81
C ASN A 260 1.75 -9.60 -7.54
N ALA A 261 0.60 -9.74 -8.22
CA ALA A 261 -0.24 -10.93 -8.11
C ALA A 261 0.50 -12.19 -8.58
N VAL A 262 1.27 -12.10 -9.66
CA VAL A 262 2.05 -13.22 -10.19
C VAL A 262 3.22 -13.58 -9.28
N VAL A 263 3.94 -12.58 -8.76
CA VAL A 263 5.04 -12.82 -7.79
C VAL A 263 4.52 -13.41 -6.49
N ALA A 264 3.37 -12.94 -5.99
CA ALA A 264 2.74 -13.54 -4.82
C ALA A 264 2.33 -14.99 -5.08
N LEU A 265 1.71 -15.27 -6.24
CA LEU A 265 1.31 -16.62 -6.64
C LEU A 265 2.52 -17.57 -6.71
N SER A 266 3.66 -17.09 -7.21
CA SER A 266 4.87 -17.91 -7.38
C SER A 266 5.42 -18.45 -6.06
N LYS A 267 5.05 -17.85 -4.91
CA LYS A 267 5.42 -18.37 -3.58
C LYS A 267 4.72 -19.67 -3.21
N SER A 268 3.59 -19.95 -3.83
CA SER A 268 2.84 -21.21 -3.64
C SER A 268 2.98 -22.17 -4.82
N ASP A 269 3.07 -21.63 -6.04
CA ASP A 269 3.21 -22.38 -7.27
C ASP A 269 4.09 -21.59 -8.26
N TYR A 270 5.40 -21.80 -8.15
CA TYR A 270 6.38 -21.06 -8.93
C TYR A 270 6.23 -21.32 -10.43
N ALA A 271 5.93 -22.56 -10.83
CA ALA A 271 5.74 -22.92 -12.24
C ALA A 271 4.53 -22.19 -12.84
N ALA A 272 3.40 -22.12 -12.13
CA ALA A 272 2.25 -21.35 -12.58
C ALA A 272 2.56 -19.85 -12.68
N GLY A 273 3.29 -19.30 -11.70
CA GLY A 273 3.74 -17.90 -11.74
C GLY A 273 4.60 -17.59 -12.97
N VAL A 274 5.56 -18.46 -13.29
CA VAL A 274 6.41 -18.34 -14.48
C VAL A 274 5.59 -18.40 -15.77
N GLU A 275 4.67 -19.35 -15.90
CA GLU A 275 3.86 -19.47 -17.12
C GLU A 275 2.94 -18.26 -17.34
N ILE A 276 2.36 -17.70 -16.28
CA ILE A 276 1.57 -16.48 -16.37
C ILE A 276 2.46 -15.30 -16.78
N ALA A 277 3.61 -15.11 -16.13
CA ALA A 277 4.54 -14.02 -16.45
C ALA A 277 5.03 -14.10 -17.91
N ARG A 278 5.31 -15.31 -18.42
CA ARG A 278 5.69 -15.54 -19.83
C ARG A 278 4.55 -15.23 -20.80
N THR A 279 3.33 -15.59 -20.42
CA THR A 279 2.14 -15.30 -21.23
C THR A 279 1.94 -13.79 -21.33
N ASP A 280 2.03 -13.09 -20.19
CA ASP A 280 1.94 -11.63 -20.14
C ASP A 280 3.04 -10.97 -20.98
N ALA A 281 4.29 -11.41 -20.85
CA ALA A 281 5.44 -10.87 -21.60
C ALA A 281 5.33 -11.02 -23.12
N ARG A 282 4.47 -11.93 -23.61
CA ARG A 282 4.20 -12.18 -25.03
C ARG A 282 2.92 -11.51 -25.53
N SER A 283 2.24 -10.74 -24.69
CA SER A 283 1.01 -10.05 -25.06
C SER A 283 1.25 -9.02 -26.16
N ASP A 284 0.27 -8.87 -27.06
CA ASP A 284 0.24 -7.78 -28.04
C ASP A 284 -0.05 -6.42 -27.38
N VAL A 285 -0.55 -6.43 -26.13
CA VAL A 285 -0.77 -5.22 -25.34
C VAL A 285 0.55 -4.83 -24.68
N LEU A 286 1.20 -3.78 -25.20
CA LEU A 286 2.54 -3.34 -24.75
C LEU A 286 2.67 -3.21 -23.23
N MET A 287 1.67 -2.62 -22.55
CA MET A 287 1.71 -2.46 -21.09
C MET A 287 1.71 -3.82 -20.36
N GLN A 288 0.93 -4.79 -20.85
CA GLN A 288 0.93 -6.15 -20.28
C GLN A 288 2.28 -6.83 -20.54
N ALA A 289 2.81 -6.71 -21.75
CA ALA A 289 4.12 -7.25 -22.11
C ALA A 289 5.26 -6.67 -21.26
N GLN A 290 5.20 -5.38 -20.98
CA GLN A 290 6.13 -4.69 -20.09
C GLN A 290 6.04 -5.23 -18.66
N VAL A 291 4.83 -5.32 -18.11
CA VAL A 291 4.64 -5.85 -16.75
C VAL A 291 5.07 -7.32 -16.66
N GLY A 292 4.76 -8.13 -17.67
CA GLY A 292 5.22 -9.52 -17.76
C GLY A 292 6.74 -9.63 -17.78
N THR A 293 7.42 -8.81 -18.59
CA THR A 293 8.88 -8.74 -18.66
C THR A 293 9.50 -8.36 -17.33
N TRP A 294 8.95 -7.34 -16.67
CA TRP A 294 9.38 -6.93 -15.33
C TRP A 294 9.15 -8.04 -14.29
N THR A 295 8.02 -8.73 -14.37
CA THR A 295 7.67 -9.85 -13.48
C THR A 295 8.65 -11.00 -13.63
N LEU A 296 9.04 -11.37 -14.86
CA LEU A 296 10.10 -12.36 -15.11
C LEU A 296 11.41 -11.95 -14.43
N GLY A 297 11.78 -10.67 -14.50
CA GLY A 297 12.95 -10.14 -13.80
C GLY A 297 12.89 -10.32 -12.28
N ARG A 298 11.73 -10.08 -11.66
CA ARG A 298 11.54 -10.33 -10.23
C ARG A 298 11.63 -11.80 -9.87
N LEU A 299 11.11 -12.68 -10.73
CA LEU A 299 11.16 -14.13 -10.52
C LEU A 299 12.61 -14.67 -10.56
N LEU A 300 13.52 -14.05 -11.34
CA LEU A 300 14.95 -14.40 -11.34
C LEU A 300 15.65 -14.18 -9.98
N LEU A 301 15.09 -13.29 -9.15
CA LEU A 301 15.66 -12.93 -7.85
C LEU A 301 15.10 -13.78 -6.70
N ASP A 302 14.27 -14.79 -7.00
CA ASP A 302 13.69 -15.65 -5.98
C ASP A 302 14.67 -16.77 -5.57
N GLU A 303 15.21 -16.66 -4.35
CA GLU A 303 16.18 -17.61 -3.78
C GLU A 303 15.63 -19.01 -3.55
N HIS A 304 14.30 -19.16 -3.53
CA HIS A 304 13.62 -20.45 -3.29
C HIS A 304 13.11 -21.11 -4.57
N ALA A 305 13.39 -20.51 -5.73
CA ALA A 305 12.89 -20.99 -7.00
C ALA A 305 13.55 -22.33 -7.42
N PRO A 306 12.75 -23.28 -7.97
CA PRO A 306 13.30 -24.49 -8.55
C PRO A 306 14.25 -24.17 -9.73
N PRO A 307 15.45 -24.78 -9.82
CA PRO A 307 16.41 -24.51 -10.89
C PRO A 307 15.82 -24.68 -12.30
N GLU A 308 14.97 -25.69 -12.49
CA GLU A 308 14.32 -25.96 -13.79
C GLU A 308 13.40 -24.82 -14.20
N ALA A 309 12.65 -24.24 -13.26
CA ALA A 309 11.75 -23.13 -13.53
C ALA A 309 12.53 -21.82 -13.76
N ILE A 310 13.63 -21.61 -13.03
CA ILE A 310 14.54 -20.47 -13.26
C ILE A 310 15.13 -20.51 -14.66
N ASN A 311 15.53 -21.69 -15.15
CA ASN A 311 16.06 -21.81 -16.52
C ASN A 311 15.04 -21.36 -17.57
N VAL A 312 13.75 -21.66 -17.37
CA VAL A 312 12.67 -21.19 -18.24
C VAL A 312 12.56 -19.65 -18.20
N VAL A 313 12.71 -19.03 -17.03
CA VAL A 313 12.72 -17.56 -16.90
C VAL A 313 13.94 -16.96 -17.60
N VAL A 314 15.12 -17.56 -17.42
CA VAL A 314 16.37 -17.15 -18.08
C VAL A 314 16.21 -17.17 -19.60
N GLU A 315 15.71 -18.26 -20.17
CA GLU A 315 15.46 -18.38 -21.62
C GLU A 315 14.50 -17.31 -22.12
N ALA A 316 13.41 -17.04 -21.37
CA ALA A 316 12.45 -16.00 -21.73
C ALA A 316 13.08 -14.61 -21.72
N VAL A 317 13.88 -14.28 -20.72
CA VAL A 317 14.57 -12.97 -20.61
C VAL A 317 15.62 -12.82 -21.71
N ILE A 318 16.42 -13.86 -22.00
CA ILE A 318 17.38 -13.84 -23.13
C ILE A 318 16.67 -13.56 -24.45
N HIS A 319 15.52 -14.20 -24.69
CA HIS A 319 14.74 -13.94 -25.89
C HIS A 319 14.26 -12.48 -25.96
N LEU A 320 13.79 -11.91 -24.85
CA LEU A 320 13.29 -10.53 -24.78
C LEU A 320 14.41 -9.47 -24.94
N ILE A 321 15.65 -9.77 -24.57
CA ILE A 321 16.83 -8.91 -24.87
C ILE A 321 17.01 -8.75 -26.39
N GLY A 322 16.61 -9.75 -27.18
CA GLY A 322 16.61 -9.69 -28.64
C GLY A 322 15.37 -9.04 -29.27
N SER A 323 14.45 -8.49 -28.46
CA SER A 323 13.19 -7.91 -28.96
C SER A 323 13.43 -6.67 -29.82
N GLU A 324 12.67 -6.55 -30.91
CA GLU A 324 12.61 -5.33 -31.73
C GLU A 324 11.84 -4.20 -31.04
N GLN A 325 11.09 -4.50 -29.97
CA GLN A 325 10.39 -3.49 -29.15
C GLN A 325 11.37 -2.92 -28.10
N PRO A 326 11.79 -1.64 -28.22
CA PRO A 326 12.84 -1.08 -27.37
C PRO A 326 12.50 -1.11 -25.89
N GLU A 327 11.23 -0.94 -25.52
CA GLU A 327 10.78 -0.93 -24.13
C GLU A 327 10.91 -2.30 -23.48
N LEU A 328 10.50 -3.37 -24.19
CA LEU A 328 10.62 -4.74 -23.70
C LEU A 328 12.08 -5.15 -23.60
N ARG A 329 12.88 -4.81 -24.62
CA ARG A 329 14.32 -5.02 -24.63
C ARG A 329 15.00 -4.35 -23.44
N SER A 330 14.73 -3.06 -23.22
CA SER A 330 15.33 -2.30 -22.13
C SER A 330 14.95 -2.88 -20.76
N GLN A 331 13.70 -3.30 -20.58
CA GLN A 331 13.27 -3.96 -19.34
C GLN A 331 13.92 -5.33 -19.15
N ALA A 332 14.05 -6.15 -20.19
CA ALA A 332 14.73 -7.44 -20.13
C ALA A 332 16.22 -7.28 -19.80
N ILE A 333 16.88 -6.26 -20.37
CA ILE A 333 18.26 -5.91 -20.02
C ILE A 333 18.35 -5.55 -18.54
N ARG A 334 17.49 -4.66 -18.03
CA ARG A 334 17.49 -4.29 -16.60
C ARG A 334 17.28 -5.52 -15.71
N ALA A 335 16.30 -6.36 -16.02
CA ALA A 335 16.04 -7.60 -15.30
C ALA A 335 17.28 -8.52 -15.25
N SER A 336 17.93 -8.73 -16.40
CA SER A 336 19.13 -9.58 -16.47
C SER A 336 20.34 -8.99 -15.74
N VAL A 337 20.49 -7.66 -15.79
CA VAL A 337 21.58 -6.95 -15.12
C VAL A 337 21.36 -6.92 -13.61
N ASP A 338 20.13 -6.69 -13.15
CA ASP A 338 19.78 -6.73 -11.73
C ASP A 338 20.04 -8.13 -11.15
N ALA A 339 19.85 -9.20 -11.94
CA ALA A 339 20.15 -10.58 -11.56
C ALA A 339 21.65 -10.95 -11.66
N MET A 340 22.53 -10.05 -12.12
CA MET A 340 23.97 -10.35 -12.22
C MET A 340 24.63 -10.65 -10.89
N HIS A 341 24.05 -10.30 -9.75
CA HIS A 341 24.63 -10.67 -8.46
C HIS A 341 24.26 -12.09 -8.02
N THR A 342 23.20 -12.69 -8.61
CA THR A 342 22.68 -14.01 -8.22
C THR A 342 22.94 -15.10 -9.25
N THR A 343 23.06 -14.77 -10.53
CA THR A 343 23.24 -15.76 -11.61
C THR A 343 24.24 -15.31 -12.67
N SER A 344 25.01 -16.28 -13.19
CA SER A 344 25.96 -16.07 -14.30
C SER A 344 25.34 -16.26 -15.68
N ALA A 345 24.06 -16.64 -15.76
CA ALA A 345 23.42 -17.06 -17.01
C ALA A 345 23.41 -15.99 -18.10
N PHE A 346 23.46 -14.71 -17.72
CA PHE A 346 23.43 -13.58 -18.66
C PHE A 346 24.82 -12.98 -18.95
N ASP A 347 25.87 -13.38 -18.20
CA ASP A 347 27.16 -12.69 -18.18
C ASP A 347 27.75 -12.56 -19.59
N SER A 348 27.82 -13.66 -20.35
CA SER A 348 28.40 -13.65 -21.71
C SER A 348 27.63 -12.76 -22.68
N LEU A 349 26.30 -12.79 -22.62
CA LEU A 349 25.44 -11.98 -23.48
C LEU A 349 25.58 -10.49 -23.15
N LEU A 350 25.50 -10.15 -21.87
CA LEU A 350 25.59 -8.76 -21.40
C LEU A 350 26.97 -8.17 -21.67
N LEU A 351 28.05 -8.93 -21.45
CA LEU A 351 29.40 -8.49 -21.79
C LEU A 351 29.54 -8.24 -23.30
N SER A 352 29.03 -9.14 -24.15
CA SER A 352 29.09 -8.97 -25.60
C SER A 352 28.34 -7.72 -26.07
N LEU A 353 27.16 -7.43 -25.50
CA LEU A 353 26.39 -6.23 -25.81
C LEU A 353 27.11 -4.96 -25.34
N ALA A 354 27.65 -4.97 -24.12
CA ALA A 354 28.39 -3.84 -23.56
C ALA A 354 29.67 -3.55 -24.36
N GLU A 355 30.40 -4.58 -24.78
CA GLU A 355 31.57 -4.47 -25.68
C GLU A 355 31.19 -3.89 -27.04
N GLY A 356 29.98 -4.19 -27.52
CA GLY A 356 29.38 -3.57 -28.71
C GLY A 356 28.93 -2.12 -28.52
N GLY A 357 29.08 -1.56 -27.31
CA GLY A 357 28.72 -0.17 -26.98
C GLY A 357 27.25 0.04 -26.66
N ASP A 358 26.52 -1.01 -26.31
CA ASP A 358 25.10 -0.94 -25.99
C ASP A 358 24.81 -0.08 -24.75
N GLN A 359 24.14 1.06 -24.95
CA GLN A 359 23.92 2.02 -23.87
C GLN A 359 22.85 1.57 -22.88
N ASP A 360 21.89 0.72 -23.26
CA ASP A 360 20.90 0.20 -22.31
C ASP A 360 21.58 -0.71 -21.29
N VAL A 361 22.50 -1.57 -21.76
CA VAL A 361 23.29 -2.46 -20.89
C VAL A 361 24.21 -1.66 -19.99
N LEU A 362 24.94 -0.67 -20.55
CA LEU A 362 25.85 0.15 -19.76
C LEU A 362 25.09 0.99 -18.71
N CYS A 363 23.93 1.56 -19.05
CA CYS A 363 23.11 2.28 -18.08
C CYS A 363 22.62 1.37 -16.96
N ALA A 364 22.09 0.19 -17.29
CA ALA A 364 21.64 -0.77 -16.30
C ALA A 364 22.79 -1.24 -15.40
N ALA A 365 23.98 -1.49 -15.96
CA ALA A 365 25.14 -1.95 -15.20
C ALA A 365 25.66 -0.89 -14.22
N ALA A 366 25.60 0.40 -14.60
CA ALA A 366 25.94 1.50 -13.69
C ALA A 366 25.00 1.54 -12.49
N SER A 367 23.69 1.45 -12.71
CA SER A 367 22.70 1.41 -11.62
C SER A 367 22.83 0.15 -10.75
N ALA A 368 23.14 -1.01 -11.34
CA ALA A 368 23.38 -2.24 -10.58
C ALA A 368 24.65 -2.15 -9.71
N LEU A 369 25.75 -1.58 -10.23
CA LEU A 369 26.94 -1.33 -9.42
C LEU A 369 26.66 -0.35 -8.27
N PHE A 370 25.83 0.67 -8.48
CA PHE A 370 25.39 1.57 -7.42
C PHE A 370 24.59 0.85 -6.32
N LEU A 371 23.63 0.01 -6.70
CA LEU A 371 22.71 -0.65 -5.76
C LEU A 371 23.27 -1.92 -5.11
N LYS A 372 24.20 -2.60 -5.78
CA LYS A 372 24.66 -3.97 -5.48
C LYS A 372 26.18 -4.12 -5.59
N SER A 373 26.94 -3.07 -5.32
CA SER A 373 28.41 -3.05 -5.45
C SER A 373 29.09 -4.19 -4.71
N LYS A 374 28.62 -4.49 -3.49
CA LYS A 374 29.18 -5.54 -2.63
C LYS A 374 28.98 -6.91 -3.26
N GLU A 375 27.73 -7.26 -3.59
CA GLU A 375 27.38 -8.58 -4.12
C GLU A 375 28.01 -8.81 -5.51
N ILE A 376 28.07 -7.79 -6.36
CA ILE A 376 28.75 -7.85 -7.65
C ILE A 376 30.28 -7.99 -7.45
N GLY A 377 30.83 -7.34 -6.43
CA GLY A 377 32.23 -7.46 -6.02
C GLY A 377 32.60 -8.87 -5.58
N GLU A 378 31.74 -9.53 -4.82
CA GLU A 378 31.91 -10.93 -4.39
C GLU A 378 31.96 -11.90 -5.59
N ARG A 379 31.27 -11.59 -6.70
CA ARG A 379 31.37 -12.33 -7.97
C ARG A 379 32.61 -12.00 -8.80
N GLY A 380 33.41 -11.00 -8.42
CA GLY A 380 34.62 -10.59 -9.14
C GLY A 380 34.35 -9.87 -10.48
N LEU A 381 33.14 -9.36 -10.69
CA LEU A 381 32.73 -8.75 -11.96
C LEU A 381 33.05 -7.24 -12.05
N THR A 382 33.26 -6.58 -10.90
CA THR A 382 33.35 -5.12 -10.79
C THR A 382 34.37 -4.49 -11.74
N GLN A 383 35.61 -4.98 -11.76
CA GLN A 383 36.67 -4.37 -12.56
C GLN A 383 36.35 -4.41 -14.06
N ARG A 384 35.78 -5.52 -14.55
CA ARG A 384 35.43 -5.65 -15.96
C ARG A 384 34.33 -4.67 -16.35
N TRP A 385 33.30 -4.52 -15.52
CA TRP A 385 32.22 -3.58 -15.78
C TRP A 385 32.67 -2.13 -15.70
N LEU A 386 33.53 -1.76 -14.74
CA LEU A 386 34.11 -0.42 -14.68
C LEU A 386 34.88 -0.05 -15.96
N GLN A 387 35.61 -1.00 -16.56
CA GLN A 387 36.27 -0.78 -17.85
C GLN A 387 35.26 -0.52 -18.98
N LEU A 388 34.20 -1.32 -19.06
CA LEU A 388 33.17 -1.19 -20.10
C LEU A 388 32.38 0.11 -19.96
N LEU A 389 32.11 0.55 -18.73
CA LEU A 389 31.39 1.79 -18.42
C LEU A 389 32.14 3.06 -18.84
N THR A 390 33.42 2.98 -19.21
CA THR A 390 34.13 4.10 -19.87
C THR A 390 33.53 4.47 -21.23
N ALA A 391 32.76 3.56 -21.85
CA ALA A 391 32.03 3.79 -23.09
C ALA A 391 30.62 4.40 -22.88
N LEU A 392 30.22 4.67 -21.64
CA LEU A 392 28.93 5.30 -21.33
C LEU A 392 28.92 6.74 -21.86
N LYS A 393 27.90 7.08 -22.67
CA LYS A 393 27.83 8.41 -23.29
C LYS A 393 27.41 9.50 -22.27
N PRO A 394 27.93 10.73 -22.39
CA PRO A 394 27.60 11.87 -21.50
C PRO A 394 26.11 12.22 -21.41
N GLU A 395 25.31 11.86 -22.41
CA GLU A 395 23.86 12.08 -22.43
C GLU A 395 23.10 11.28 -21.37
N PHE A 396 23.66 10.16 -20.88
CA PHE A 396 23.06 9.31 -19.85
C PHE A 396 23.42 9.77 -18.43
N LYS A 397 23.07 11.01 -18.09
CA LYS A 397 23.45 11.67 -16.83
C LYS A 397 23.06 10.89 -15.56
N GLY A 398 21.94 10.16 -15.59
CA GLY A 398 21.50 9.32 -14.48
C GLY A 398 22.48 8.19 -14.19
N ALA A 399 22.84 7.43 -15.22
CA ALA A 399 23.81 6.34 -15.11
C ALA A 399 25.21 6.82 -14.73
N ILE A 400 25.64 8.00 -15.23
CA ILE A 400 26.91 8.60 -14.83
C ILE A 400 26.92 8.94 -13.34
N ARG A 401 25.85 9.56 -12.84
CA ARG A 401 25.71 9.86 -11.41
C ARG A 401 25.74 8.60 -10.55
N ASP A 402 25.04 7.55 -10.97
CA ASP A 402 25.01 6.27 -10.27
C ASP A 402 26.43 5.64 -10.23
N LEU A 403 27.15 5.69 -11.34
CA LEU A 403 28.55 5.25 -11.43
C LEU A 403 29.49 6.07 -10.53
N ASP A 404 29.38 7.40 -10.57
CA ASP A 404 30.19 8.30 -9.74
C ASP A 404 30.00 7.99 -8.26
N TYR A 405 28.76 7.71 -7.83
CA TYR A 405 28.48 7.29 -6.46
C TYR A 405 29.10 5.92 -6.17
N ALA A 406 28.91 4.94 -7.05
CA ALA A 406 29.44 3.59 -6.87
C ALA A 406 30.98 3.59 -6.71
N MET A 407 31.67 4.52 -7.38
CA MET A 407 33.12 4.71 -7.29
C MET A 407 33.59 5.50 -6.06
N SER A 408 32.67 6.15 -5.34
CA SER A 408 32.97 6.95 -4.13
C SER A 408 32.91 6.16 -2.82
N GLN A 409 32.37 4.93 -2.87
CA GLN A 409 32.33 3.97 -1.77
C GLN A 409 33.61 3.14 -1.77
#